data_AF-A0A7J0C882-F1
#
_entry.id   AF-A0A7J0C882-F1
#
_cell.length_a   1.000
_cell.length_b   1.000
_cell.length_c   1.000
_cell.angle_alpha   90.00
_cell.angle_beta   90.00
_cell.angle_gamma   90.00
#
_symmetry.space_group_name_H-M   'P 1'
#
loop_
_entity.id
_entity.type
_entity.pdbx_description
1 polymer ?
#
loop_
_entity_poly.entity_id
_entity_poly.type
_entity_poly.pdbx_seq_one_letter_code
_entity_poly.pdbx_strand_id
1 'polypeptide(L)'
;MNPQGRSRQRRERIDIITEWSQSGILEERRRLLVEEQFAERVARANSRFFIPLPLTYSDDIWYNTQVSFLLEAFDALPRRPDIAFDSVWKVLERSASMWLPSHLGRRRNITDTLGQLSADSRLSCSVTEILLADIPSQTCGYLFKRLITREPVESSGRARMRLAKSYGVGDVLPSEIEAFLALVEKRYAAPDTDTARRGAMLLRRALNGETLDVAETQISLSLHARMRILLCGLLYTVRNERYHGESFSPFYSSAASIKTYTHPHYLFLAAYALVHLVWAHTNNSYAPSLDAVEENTVTNLREARALYARHWSS
;
A
#
# COMPACT_ATOMS: atom_id res chain seq x y z
N MET A 1 -2.34 -24.67 11.98
CA MET A 1 -1.43 -24.31 13.09
C MET A 1 -1.96 -24.92 14.38
N ASN A 2 -1.13 -25.67 15.11
CA ASN A 2 -1.48 -26.33 16.37
C ASN A 2 -1.81 -25.27 17.46
N PRO A 3 -2.91 -25.41 18.25
CA PRO A 3 -3.29 -24.49 19.32
C PRO A 3 -2.16 -24.10 20.29
N GLN A 4 -1.24 -25.04 20.59
CA GLN A 4 -0.11 -24.81 21.49
C GLN A 4 0.87 -23.74 20.96
N GLY A 5 1.07 -23.66 19.64
CA GLY A 5 1.97 -22.66 19.03
C GLY A 5 1.42 -21.23 19.10
N ARG A 6 0.09 -21.05 19.04
CA ARG A 6 -0.55 -19.74 19.16
C ARG A 6 -0.47 -19.18 20.59
N SER A 7 -0.53 -20.05 21.60
CA SER A 7 -0.40 -19.68 23.02
C SER A 7 1.02 -19.20 23.34
N ARG A 8 2.04 -19.88 22.81
CA ARG A 8 3.46 -19.54 23.01
C ARG A 8 3.81 -18.13 22.54
N GLN A 9 3.40 -17.73 21.34
CA GLN A 9 3.78 -16.41 20.79
C GLN A 9 2.91 -15.25 21.30
N ARG A 10 1.70 -15.52 21.80
CA ARG A 10 0.94 -14.53 22.59
C ARG A 10 1.69 -14.21 23.89
N ARG A 11 2.26 -15.24 24.52
CA ARG A 11 3.12 -15.10 25.70
C ARG A 11 4.39 -14.33 25.38
N GLU A 12 5.07 -14.64 24.27
CA GLU A 12 6.30 -13.91 23.85
C GLU A 12 6.12 -12.39 23.78
N ARG A 13 4.96 -11.88 23.33
CA ARG A 13 4.71 -10.43 23.34
C ARG A 13 4.59 -9.85 24.74
N ILE A 14 3.94 -10.57 25.65
CA ILE A 14 3.81 -10.16 27.05
C ILE A 14 5.18 -10.24 27.72
N ASP A 15 5.93 -11.32 27.47
CA ASP A 15 7.29 -11.50 28.01
C ASP A 15 8.20 -10.33 27.60
N ILE A 16 8.17 -9.90 26.34
CA ILE A 16 8.92 -8.72 25.87
C ILE A 16 8.54 -7.47 26.67
N ILE A 17 7.25 -7.23 26.90
CA ILE A 17 6.79 -6.07 27.69
C ILE A 17 7.20 -6.20 29.16
N THR A 18 7.15 -7.41 29.71
CA THR A 18 7.59 -7.71 31.08
C THR A 18 9.09 -7.46 31.24
N GLU A 19 9.91 -7.89 30.28
CA GLU A 19 11.35 -7.62 30.25
C GLU A 19 11.60 -6.10 30.24
N TRP A 20 10.93 -5.37 29.35
CA TRP A 20 11.03 -3.90 29.31
C TRP A 20 10.49 -3.19 30.55
N SER A 21 9.53 -3.76 31.25
CA SER A 21 9.04 -3.18 32.51
C SER A 21 10.10 -3.21 33.62
N GLN A 22 11.13 -4.04 33.47
CA GLN A 22 12.22 -4.18 34.42
C GLN A 22 13.46 -3.38 34.01
N SER A 23 13.77 -3.37 32.72
CA SER A 23 15.00 -2.76 32.14
C SER A 23 14.77 -1.35 31.55
N GLY A 24 13.53 -1.00 31.23
CA GLY A 24 13.20 0.20 30.46
C GLY A 24 13.39 0.02 28.95
N ILE A 25 12.77 0.92 28.17
CA ILE A 25 12.73 0.85 26.69
C ILE A 25 14.05 1.23 25.99
N LEU A 26 15.07 1.63 26.76
CA LEU A 26 16.40 1.96 26.23
C LEU A 26 17.20 0.70 25.93
N GLU A 27 16.87 -0.43 26.55
CA GLU A 27 17.47 -1.72 26.23
C GLU A 27 16.81 -2.33 25.00
N GLU A 28 17.61 -2.86 24.07
CA GLU A 28 17.10 -3.53 22.88
C GLU A 28 16.37 -4.81 23.31
N ARG A 29 15.06 -4.89 23.05
CA ARG A 29 14.32 -6.12 23.30
C ARG A 29 14.80 -7.27 22.42
N ARG A 30 14.51 -8.49 22.88
CA ARG A 30 14.60 -9.67 22.01
C ARG A 30 13.70 -9.50 20.77
N ARG A 31 14.26 -9.83 19.62
CA ARG A 31 13.54 -9.86 18.33
C ARG A 31 12.71 -11.13 18.23
N LEU A 32 11.57 -11.05 17.55
CA LEU A 32 10.83 -12.24 17.16
C LEU A 32 11.55 -12.93 15.99
N LEU A 33 11.36 -14.24 15.85
CA LEU A 33 12.00 -15.05 14.81
C LEU A 33 11.85 -14.46 13.41
N VAL A 34 10.68 -13.92 13.07
CA VAL A 34 10.45 -13.32 11.75
C VAL A 34 11.28 -12.05 11.53
N GLU A 35 11.51 -11.26 12.59
CA GLU A 35 12.31 -10.04 12.54
C GLU A 35 13.79 -10.37 12.34
N GLU A 36 14.29 -11.43 13.00
CA GLU A 36 15.64 -11.95 12.82
C GLU A 36 15.84 -12.47 11.39
N GLN A 37 14.93 -13.33 10.91
CA GLN A 37 14.98 -13.86 9.55
C GLN A 37 14.95 -12.75 8.49
N PHE A 38 14.17 -11.70 8.73
CA PHE A 38 14.11 -10.56 7.83
C PHE A 38 15.39 -9.72 7.88
N ALA A 39 15.93 -9.46 9.07
CA ALA A 39 17.19 -8.74 9.24
C ALA A 39 18.37 -9.46 8.54
N GLU A 40 18.48 -10.77 8.71
CA GLU A 40 19.49 -11.58 8.00
C GLU A 40 19.33 -11.49 6.48
N ARG A 41 18.08 -11.54 5.99
CA ARG A 41 17.80 -11.43 4.57
C ARG A 41 18.25 -10.09 4.00
N VAL A 42 17.98 -9.00 4.70
CA VAL A 42 18.42 -7.66 4.30
C VAL A 42 19.94 -7.55 4.33
N ALA A 43 20.59 -8.10 5.36
CA ALA A 43 22.06 -8.11 5.48
C ALA A 43 22.73 -8.85 4.30
N ARG A 44 22.13 -9.96 3.83
CA ARG A 44 22.64 -10.72 2.68
C ARG A 44 22.41 -10.05 1.32
N ALA A 45 21.48 -9.11 1.22
CA ALA A 45 21.09 -8.51 -0.04
C ALA A 45 22.06 -7.42 -0.57
N ASN A 46 23.24 -7.22 0.06
CA ASN A 46 24.22 -6.19 -0.32
C ASN A 46 23.58 -4.79 -0.56
N SER A 47 22.99 -4.25 0.51
CA SER A 47 22.80 -2.82 0.81
C SER A 47 22.20 -1.87 -0.25
N ARG A 48 21.06 -2.18 -0.87
CA ARG A 48 20.22 -1.15 -1.53
C ARG A 48 18.73 -1.24 -1.22
N PHE A 49 18.36 -1.85 -0.09
CA PHE A 49 16.97 -2.10 0.36
C PHE A 49 15.93 -1.09 -0.17
N PHE A 50 16.27 0.20 -0.08
CA PHE A 50 15.59 1.28 -0.77
C PHE A 50 16.61 2.37 -1.14
N ILE A 51 16.40 3.05 -2.27
CA ILE A 51 17.20 4.18 -2.76
C ILE A 51 16.28 5.39 -2.91
N PRO A 52 16.41 6.43 -2.06
CA PRO A 52 15.60 7.63 -2.18
C PRO A 52 15.94 8.41 -3.45
N LEU A 53 14.93 9.05 -4.04
CA LEU A 53 15.10 10.02 -5.11
C LEU A 53 15.85 11.26 -4.57
N PRO A 54 16.92 11.73 -5.24
CA PRO A 54 17.64 12.92 -4.81
C PRO A 54 16.74 14.17 -4.78
N LEU A 55 16.67 14.82 -3.61
CA LEU A 55 15.85 16.00 -3.40
C LEU A 55 16.65 17.28 -3.61
N THR A 56 16.01 18.30 -4.18
CA THR A 56 16.60 19.64 -4.36
C THR A 56 16.30 20.51 -3.16
N TYR A 57 17.27 21.33 -2.75
CA TYR A 57 17.08 22.29 -1.67
C TYR A 57 15.99 23.31 -2.01
N SER A 58 15.19 23.67 -1.01
CA SER A 58 14.18 24.73 -1.09
C SER A 58 13.93 25.29 0.30
N ASP A 59 13.72 26.61 0.40
CA ASP A 59 13.30 27.28 1.65
C ASP A 59 11.78 27.17 1.91
N ASP A 60 11.03 26.48 1.03
CA ASP A 60 9.59 26.31 1.18
C ASP A 60 9.26 25.51 2.45
N ILE A 61 8.54 26.14 3.38
CA ILE A 61 8.20 25.57 4.69
C ILE A 61 7.34 24.31 4.53
N TRP A 62 6.40 24.33 3.59
CA TRP A 62 5.51 23.20 3.33
C TRP A 62 6.31 21.98 2.86
N TYR A 63 7.24 22.19 1.92
CA TYR A 63 8.14 21.17 1.39
C TYR A 63 9.06 20.59 2.46
N ASN A 64 9.72 21.43 3.27
CA ASN A 64 10.58 20.97 4.36
C ASN A 64 9.80 20.15 5.41
N THR A 65 8.54 20.51 5.66
CA THR A 65 7.65 19.70 6.51
C THR A 65 7.34 18.33 5.88
N GLN A 66 7.22 18.25 4.55
CA GLN A 66 7.05 16.96 3.88
C GLN A 66 8.34 16.13 3.92
N VAL A 67 9.49 16.77 3.70
CA VAL A 67 10.81 16.13 3.77
C VAL A 67 11.06 15.54 5.16
N SER A 68 10.65 16.20 6.26
CA SER A 68 10.81 15.63 7.61
C SER A 68 10.03 14.32 7.78
N PHE A 69 8.82 14.20 7.20
CA PHE A 69 8.09 12.93 7.22
C PHE A 69 8.71 11.85 6.32
N LEU A 70 9.39 12.24 5.23
CA LEU A 70 10.18 11.28 4.45
C LEU A 70 11.38 10.77 5.26
N LEU A 71 12.05 11.62 6.04
CA LEU A 71 13.12 11.20 6.96
C LEU A 71 12.60 10.22 8.02
N GLU A 72 11.46 10.49 8.66
CA GLU A 72 10.81 9.54 9.58
C GLU A 72 10.56 8.18 8.91
N ALA A 73 10.16 8.19 7.64
CA ALA A 73 9.93 6.95 6.90
C ALA A 73 11.24 6.18 6.67
N PHE A 74 12.33 6.88 6.32
CA PHE A 74 13.63 6.26 6.08
C PHE A 74 14.24 5.70 7.38
N ASP A 75 14.09 6.40 8.51
CA ASP A 75 14.56 5.91 9.82
C ASP A 75 13.83 4.63 10.27
N ALA A 76 12.58 4.44 9.83
CA ALA A 76 11.82 3.22 10.09
C ALA A 76 12.30 2.03 9.25
N LEU A 77 12.95 2.26 8.10
CA LEU A 77 13.43 1.20 7.22
C LEU A 77 14.78 0.63 7.70
N PRO A 78 15.08 -0.65 7.38
CA PRO A 78 14.19 -1.63 6.74
C PRO A 78 13.21 -2.28 7.72
N ARG A 79 13.35 -2.04 9.04
CA ARG A 79 12.71 -2.82 10.11
C ARG A 79 11.17 -2.71 10.12
N ARG A 80 10.64 -1.52 9.84
CA ARG A 80 9.22 -1.18 9.99
C ARG A 80 8.69 -0.49 8.73
N PRO A 81 8.61 -1.21 7.58
CA PRO A 81 8.04 -0.64 6.36
C PRO A 81 6.57 -0.25 6.51
N ASP A 82 5.88 -0.80 7.51
CA ASP A 82 4.51 -0.45 7.86
C ASP A 82 4.42 0.97 8.46
N ILE A 83 5.39 1.35 9.31
CA ILE A 83 5.51 2.71 9.85
C ILE A 83 6.05 3.66 8.78
N ALA A 84 7.00 3.21 7.96
CA ALA A 84 7.49 3.99 6.84
C ALA A 84 6.35 4.37 5.87
N PHE A 85 5.46 3.41 5.57
CA PHE A 85 4.24 3.68 4.81
C PHE A 85 3.35 4.73 5.49
N ASP A 86 3.11 4.64 6.80
CA ASP A 86 2.28 5.62 7.53
C ASP A 86 2.87 7.03 7.42
N SER A 87 4.21 7.18 7.51
CA SER A 87 4.87 8.48 7.36
C SER A 87 4.82 9.02 5.93
N VAL A 88 5.10 8.20 4.91
CA VAL A 88 4.97 8.62 3.50
C VAL A 88 3.52 8.93 3.13
N TRP A 89 2.54 8.21 3.70
CA TRP A 89 1.13 8.51 3.49
C TRP A 89 0.78 9.93 3.91
N LYS A 90 1.31 10.43 5.04
CA LYS A 90 1.07 11.83 5.46
C LYS A 90 1.49 12.80 4.35
N VAL A 91 2.64 12.53 3.72
CA VAL A 91 3.15 13.31 2.60
C VAL A 91 2.23 13.22 1.38
N LEU A 92 1.78 12.00 1.03
CA LEU A 92 0.84 11.79 -0.07
C LEU A 92 -0.47 12.52 0.14
N GLU A 93 -1.06 12.42 1.33
CA GLU A 93 -2.32 13.08 1.71
C GLU A 93 -2.21 14.60 1.60
N ARG A 94 -1.09 15.18 2.08
CA ARG A 94 -0.82 16.62 1.95
C ARG A 94 -0.58 17.03 0.51
N SER A 95 0.17 16.24 -0.25
CA SER A 95 0.49 16.54 -1.65
C SER A 95 -0.75 16.46 -2.54
N ALA A 96 -1.59 15.44 -2.33
CA ALA A 96 -2.87 15.28 -3.00
C ALA A 96 -3.82 16.45 -2.73
N SER A 97 -3.78 17.02 -1.52
CA SER A 97 -4.59 18.20 -1.18
C SER A 97 -4.20 19.43 -1.99
N MET A 98 -2.93 19.56 -2.42
CA MET A 98 -2.48 20.65 -3.29
C MET A 98 -2.82 20.44 -4.77
N TRP A 99 -3.12 19.21 -5.17
CA TRP A 99 -3.50 18.86 -6.54
C TRP A 99 -4.83 19.49 -6.98
N LEU A 100 -5.69 19.80 -6.00
CA LEU A 100 -7.03 20.29 -6.25
C LEU A 100 -7.03 21.76 -6.69
N PRO A 101 -7.81 22.13 -7.73
CA PRO A 101 -7.99 23.51 -8.13
C PRO A 101 -8.47 24.42 -6.98
N SER A 102 -7.89 25.62 -6.86
CA SER A 102 -8.17 26.56 -5.77
C SER A 102 -9.63 27.01 -5.68
N HIS A 103 -10.37 26.96 -6.79
CA HIS A 103 -11.78 27.39 -6.90
C HIS A 103 -12.79 26.38 -6.32
N LEU A 104 -12.32 25.18 -5.96
CA LEU A 104 -13.16 24.04 -5.59
C LEU A 104 -13.46 23.92 -4.07
N GLY A 105 -13.06 24.92 -3.28
CA GLY A 105 -13.41 25.10 -1.86
C GLY A 105 -12.52 24.32 -0.88
N ARG A 106 -12.12 24.98 0.23
CA ARG A 106 -11.14 24.49 1.24
C ARG A 106 -11.63 23.37 2.19
N ARG A 107 -12.87 22.88 2.08
CA ARG A 107 -13.41 21.84 2.97
C ARG A 107 -13.79 20.59 2.19
N ARG A 108 -12.79 19.78 1.84
CA ARG A 108 -13.04 18.43 1.31
C ARG A 108 -12.37 17.39 2.17
N ASN A 109 -13.04 16.25 2.30
CA ASN A 109 -12.46 15.09 2.94
C ASN A 109 -11.42 14.46 2.00
N ILE A 110 -10.50 13.69 2.55
CA ILE A 110 -9.44 13.01 1.78
C ILE A 110 -10.00 12.07 0.71
N THR A 111 -11.17 11.47 0.92
CA THR A 111 -11.77 10.55 -0.06
C THR A 111 -12.12 11.25 -1.37
N ASP A 112 -12.68 12.46 -1.29
CA ASP A 112 -13.00 13.28 -2.47
C ASP A 112 -11.72 13.65 -3.24
N THR A 113 -10.67 13.99 -2.50
CA THR A 113 -9.36 14.37 -3.03
C THR A 113 -8.72 13.22 -3.80
N LEU A 114 -8.67 12.03 -3.20
CA LEU A 114 -8.12 10.83 -3.85
C LEU A 114 -8.98 10.39 -5.04
N GLY A 115 -10.30 10.56 -4.94
CA GLY A 115 -11.21 10.28 -6.04
C GLY A 115 -10.89 11.12 -7.28
N GLN A 116 -10.68 12.43 -7.11
CA GLN A 116 -10.27 13.31 -8.21
C GLN A 116 -8.86 13.00 -8.70
N LEU A 117 -7.92 12.77 -7.79
CA LEU A 117 -6.54 12.42 -8.12
C LEU A 117 -6.49 11.18 -9.02
N SER A 118 -7.28 10.14 -8.71
CA SER A 118 -7.36 8.92 -9.51
C SER A 118 -7.96 9.10 -10.91
N ALA A 119 -8.75 10.15 -11.12
CA ALA A 119 -9.38 10.46 -12.40
C ALA A 119 -8.53 11.39 -13.28
N ASP A 120 -7.45 11.96 -12.75
CA ASP A 120 -6.60 12.90 -13.47
C ASP A 120 -5.69 12.15 -14.47
N SER A 121 -5.74 12.55 -15.74
CA SER A 121 -4.96 11.90 -16.82
C SER A 121 -3.46 12.06 -16.66
N ARG A 122 -2.98 13.06 -15.91
CA ARG A 122 -1.55 13.21 -15.62
C ARG A 122 -1.01 12.05 -14.79
N LEU A 123 -1.83 11.43 -13.94
CA LEU A 123 -1.44 10.25 -13.19
C LEU A 123 -1.65 8.93 -13.94
N SER A 124 -2.30 8.96 -15.11
CA SER A 124 -2.38 7.81 -16.02
C SER A 124 -1.12 7.74 -16.88
N CYS A 125 0.02 7.45 -16.24
CA CYS A 125 1.34 7.40 -16.88
C CYS A 125 2.09 6.10 -16.55
N SER A 126 3.29 5.95 -17.14
CA SER A 126 4.21 4.81 -16.99
C SER A 126 4.47 4.44 -15.52
N VAL A 127 4.69 5.42 -14.64
CA VAL A 127 4.91 5.18 -13.19
C VAL A 127 3.76 4.39 -12.59
N THR A 128 2.52 4.79 -12.88
CA THR A 128 1.32 4.12 -12.38
C THR A 128 1.17 2.71 -12.96
N GLU A 129 1.46 2.52 -14.25
CA GLU A 129 1.46 1.19 -14.87
C GLU A 129 2.49 0.26 -14.24
N ILE A 130 3.72 0.75 -14.00
CA ILE A 130 4.81 0.00 -13.37
C ILE A 130 4.42 -0.44 -11.95
N LEU A 131 3.86 0.47 -11.14
CA LEU A 131 3.39 0.14 -9.80
C LEU A 131 2.33 -0.97 -9.83
N LEU A 132 1.31 -0.81 -10.68
CA LEU A 132 0.19 -1.74 -10.79
C LEU A 132 0.62 -3.12 -11.32
N ALA A 133 1.54 -3.17 -12.28
CA ALA A 133 2.08 -4.40 -12.84
C ALA A 133 2.88 -5.21 -11.80
N ASP A 134 3.53 -4.51 -10.86
CA ASP A 134 4.43 -5.14 -9.90
C ASP A 134 3.81 -5.40 -8.52
N ILE A 135 2.50 -5.32 -8.40
CA ILE A 135 1.79 -5.53 -7.13
C ILE A 135 2.03 -6.95 -6.56
N PRO A 136 2.45 -7.08 -5.28
CA PRO A 136 2.68 -8.39 -4.67
C PRO A 136 1.40 -9.18 -4.47
N SER A 137 1.52 -10.51 -4.53
CA SER A 137 0.38 -11.43 -4.31
C SER A 137 -0.26 -11.28 -2.93
N GLN A 138 0.51 -10.92 -1.89
CA GLN A 138 -0.10 -10.60 -0.57
C GLN A 138 -0.98 -9.38 -0.60
N THR A 139 -0.58 -8.35 -1.33
CA THR A 139 -1.35 -7.12 -1.47
C THR A 139 -2.66 -7.39 -2.22
N CYS A 140 -2.62 -8.23 -3.26
CA CYS A 140 -3.83 -8.71 -3.93
C CYS A 140 -4.71 -9.57 -3.01
N GLY A 141 -4.11 -10.43 -2.18
CA GLY A 141 -4.85 -11.21 -1.18
C GLY A 141 -5.55 -10.32 -0.14
N TYR A 142 -4.89 -9.24 0.29
CA TYR A 142 -5.50 -8.22 1.15
C TYR A 142 -6.68 -7.52 0.44
N LEU A 143 -6.46 -7.02 -0.77
CA LEU A 143 -7.51 -6.34 -1.54
C LEU A 143 -8.71 -7.25 -1.79
N PHE A 144 -8.46 -8.51 -2.17
CA PHE A 144 -9.51 -9.50 -2.38
C PHE A 144 -10.37 -9.66 -1.12
N LYS A 145 -9.75 -9.75 0.07
CA LYS A 145 -10.50 -9.83 1.33
C LYS A 145 -11.35 -8.60 1.59
N ARG A 146 -10.85 -7.39 1.30
CA ARG A 146 -11.60 -6.14 1.55
C ARG A 146 -12.68 -5.87 0.53
N LEU A 147 -12.43 -6.18 -0.74
CA LEU A 147 -13.30 -5.83 -1.86
C LEU A 147 -14.28 -6.93 -2.23
N ILE A 148 -13.95 -8.21 -2.04
CA ILE A 148 -14.75 -9.35 -2.51
C ILE A 148 -15.38 -10.08 -1.32
N THR A 149 -14.59 -10.63 -0.39
CA THR A 149 -15.15 -11.37 0.76
C THR A 149 -15.64 -10.45 1.88
N ARG A 150 -15.25 -9.17 1.83
CA ARG A 150 -15.63 -8.10 2.77
C ARG A 150 -15.27 -8.44 4.22
N GLU A 151 -14.16 -9.15 4.41
CA GLU A 151 -13.61 -9.48 5.72
C GLU A 151 -12.64 -8.38 6.20
N PRO A 152 -12.61 -8.05 7.51
CA PRO A 152 -13.56 -8.48 8.53
C PRO A 152 -14.93 -7.79 8.36
N VAL A 153 -16.02 -8.46 8.76
CA VAL A 153 -17.42 -8.03 8.52
C VAL A 153 -17.70 -6.65 9.12
N GLU A 154 -17.07 -6.32 10.24
CA GLU A 154 -17.18 -5.05 10.96
C GLU A 154 -16.65 -3.85 10.14
N SER A 155 -15.79 -4.13 9.16
CA SER A 155 -15.25 -3.17 8.18
C SER A 155 -15.82 -3.36 6.78
N SER A 156 -16.80 -4.27 6.62
CA SER A 156 -17.38 -4.63 5.32
C SER A 156 -17.93 -3.39 4.61
N GLY A 157 -17.69 -3.34 3.29
CA GLY A 157 -18.19 -2.24 2.45
C GLY A 157 -17.42 -0.93 2.55
N ARG A 158 -16.60 -0.68 3.60
CA ARG A 158 -15.85 0.59 3.71
C ARG A 158 -14.88 0.81 2.56
N ALA A 159 -14.18 -0.26 2.13
CA ALA A 159 -13.27 -0.19 0.98
C ALA A 159 -14.03 0.12 -0.33
N ARG A 160 -15.21 -0.48 -0.56
CA ARG A 160 -16.07 -0.17 -1.71
C ARG A 160 -16.65 1.24 -1.64
N MET A 161 -17.04 1.70 -0.46
CA MET A 161 -17.49 3.08 -0.26
C MET A 161 -16.39 4.09 -0.61
N ARG A 162 -15.13 3.82 -0.26
CA ARG A 162 -13.99 4.64 -0.68
C ARG A 162 -13.79 4.64 -2.20
N LEU A 163 -14.09 3.54 -2.88
CA LEU A 163 -14.10 3.46 -4.36
C LEU A 163 -15.29 4.18 -5.00
N ALA A 164 -16.42 4.31 -4.30
CA ALA A 164 -17.61 4.98 -4.81
C ALA A 164 -17.52 6.52 -4.67
N LYS A 165 -16.83 7.01 -3.63
CA LYS A 165 -16.75 8.44 -3.34
C LYS A 165 -15.96 9.22 -4.38
N SER A 166 -16.61 10.18 -5.03
CA SER A 166 -15.97 11.14 -5.93
C SER A 166 -16.68 12.49 -5.82
N TYR A 167 -15.90 13.58 -5.82
CA TYR A 167 -16.50 14.91 -5.74
C TYR A 167 -17.36 15.21 -6.98
N GLY A 168 -18.60 15.64 -6.74
CA GLY A 168 -19.52 16.12 -7.78
C GLY A 168 -20.21 15.04 -8.60
N VAL A 169 -19.93 13.75 -8.36
CA VAL A 169 -20.48 12.61 -9.14
C VAL A 169 -21.43 11.73 -8.30
N GLY A 170 -21.60 12.05 -7.01
CA GLY A 170 -22.32 11.19 -6.07
C GLY A 170 -21.49 9.99 -5.61
N ASP A 171 -22.01 9.24 -4.64
CA ASP A 171 -21.34 8.07 -4.05
C ASP A 171 -21.61 6.81 -4.90
N VAL A 172 -21.15 6.81 -6.16
CA VAL A 172 -21.39 5.73 -7.13
C VAL A 172 -20.07 5.09 -7.57
N LEU A 173 -19.99 3.76 -7.55
CA LEU A 173 -18.82 3.05 -8.08
C LEU A 173 -18.71 3.29 -9.60
N PRO A 174 -17.51 3.52 -10.13
CA PRO A 174 -17.30 3.51 -11.57
C PRO A 174 -17.76 2.17 -12.16
N SER A 175 -18.50 2.23 -13.27
CA SER A 175 -19.16 1.07 -13.89
C SER A 175 -18.21 -0.09 -14.20
N GLU A 176 -16.99 0.21 -14.65
CA GLU A 176 -15.94 -0.80 -14.91
C GLU A 176 -15.50 -1.52 -13.62
N ILE A 177 -15.37 -0.79 -12.50
CA ILE A 177 -15.00 -1.38 -11.20
C ILE A 177 -16.18 -2.19 -10.66
N GLU A 178 -17.40 -1.67 -10.74
CA GLU A 178 -18.60 -2.37 -10.29
C GLU A 178 -18.80 -3.70 -11.04
N ALA A 179 -18.73 -3.67 -12.37
CA ALA A 179 -18.85 -4.86 -13.21
C ALA A 179 -17.76 -5.89 -12.87
N PHE A 180 -16.53 -5.44 -12.67
CA PHE A 180 -15.41 -6.31 -12.30
C PHE A 180 -15.62 -6.96 -10.93
N LEU A 181 -15.98 -6.17 -9.92
CA LEU A 181 -16.20 -6.68 -8.57
C LEU A 181 -17.36 -7.68 -8.52
N ALA A 182 -18.47 -7.41 -9.22
CA ALA A 182 -19.61 -8.31 -9.30
C ALA A 182 -19.24 -9.65 -9.95
N LEU A 183 -18.42 -9.61 -11.01
CA LEU A 183 -17.96 -10.80 -11.73
C LEU A 183 -17.04 -11.67 -10.87
N VAL A 184 -16.11 -11.05 -10.15
CA VAL A 184 -15.20 -11.76 -9.24
C VAL A 184 -15.97 -12.35 -8.05
N GLU A 185 -16.94 -11.63 -7.48
CA GLU A 185 -17.80 -12.13 -6.40
C GLU A 185 -18.59 -13.36 -6.85
N LYS A 186 -19.24 -13.30 -8.02
CA LYS A 186 -20.02 -14.42 -8.58
C LYS A 186 -19.19 -15.70 -8.69
N ARG A 187 -17.90 -15.58 -9.03
CA ARG A 187 -17.02 -16.72 -9.30
C ARG A 187 -16.20 -17.18 -8.10
N TYR A 188 -15.79 -16.27 -7.21
CA TYR A 188 -14.79 -16.52 -6.18
C TYR A 188 -15.20 -16.10 -4.75
N ALA A 189 -16.46 -15.75 -4.48
CA ALA A 189 -16.88 -15.39 -3.12
C ALA A 189 -16.96 -16.56 -2.13
N ALA A 190 -16.65 -17.80 -2.54
CA ALA A 190 -16.66 -18.96 -1.65
C ALA A 190 -15.57 -18.83 -0.55
N PRO A 191 -15.84 -19.26 0.69
CA PRO A 191 -14.97 -19.03 1.85
C PRO A 191 -13.74 -19.97 1.91
N ASP A 192 -13.43 -20.71 0.85
CA ASP A 192 -12.27 -21.60 0.84
C ASP A 192 -10.97 -20.89 0.40
N THR A 193 -9.84 -21.37 0.93
CA THR A 193 -8.53 -20.72 0.74
C THR A 193 -8.04 -20.78 -0.71
N ASP A 194 -8.38 -21.83 -1.47
CA ASP A 194 -7.91 -21.96 -2.85
C ASP A 194 -8.69 -21.03 -3.79
N THR A 195 -10.00 -20.92 -3.59
CA THR A 195 -10.85 -19.94 -4.27
C THR A 195 -10.44 -18.50 -3.99
N ALA A 196 -10.13 -18.16 -2.74
CA ALA A 196 -9.60 -16.85 -2.39
C ALA A 196 -8.24 -16.56 -3.07
N ARG A 197 -7.36 -17.56 -3.15
CA ARG A 197 -6.06 -17.44 -3.84
C ARG A 197 -6.24 -17.21 -5.34
N ARG A 198 -7.14 -17.96 -5.99
CA ARG A 198 -7.46 -17.80 -7.42
C ARG A 198 -8.11 -16.45 -7.71
N GLY A 199 -9.02 -15.99 -6.84
CA GLY A 199 -9.64 -14.68 -6.93
C GLY A 199 -8.63 -13.53 -6.77
N ALA A 200 -7.69 -13.63 -5.81
CA ALA A 200 -6.61 -12.66 -5.65
C ALA A 200 -5.67 -12.62 -6.87
N MET A 201 -5.40 -13.77 -7.48
CA MET A 201 -4.62 -13.83 -8.73
C MET A 201 -5.36 -13.20 -9.91
N LEU A 202 -6.68 -13.39 -10.01
CA LEU A 202 -7.49 -12.70 -11.02
C LEU A 202 -7.45 -11.18 -10.83
N LEU A 203 -7.55 -10.71 -9.59
CA LEU A 203 -7.39 -9.30 -9.25
C LEU A 203 -6.02 -8.76 -9.66
N ARG A 204 -4.95 -9.52 -9.42
CA ARG A 204 -3.60 -9.14 -9.85
C ARG A 204 -3.51 -8.94 -11.35
N ARG A 205 -4.06 -9.87 -12.13
CA ARG A 205 -4.10 -9.79 -13.61
C ARG A 205 -4.91 -8.57 -14.09
N ALA A 206 -6.05 -8.30 -13.45
CA ALA A 206 -6.85 -7.11 -13.74
C ALA A 206 -6.07 -5.82 -13.48
N LEU A 207 -5.36 -5.73 -12.35
CA LEU A 207 -4.51 -4.58 -12.02
C LEU A 207 -3.29 -4.47 -12.94
N ASN A 208 -2.78 -5.59 -13.45
CA ASN A 208 -1.75 -5.61 -14.49
C ASN A 208 -2.27 -5.10 -15.86
N GLY A 209 -3.58 -4.89 -16.00
CA GLY A 209 -4.19 -4.38 -17.24
C GLY A 209 -4.54 -5.47 -18.25
N GLU A 210 -4.52 -6.74 -17.83
CA GLU A 210 -4.95 -7.84 -18.69
C GLU A 210 -6.47 -7.77 -18.91
N THR A 211 -6.90 -8.03 -20.15
CA THR A 211 -8.30 -8.34 -20.44
C THR A 211 -8.59 -9.75 -19.94
N LEU A 212 -9.62 -9.87 -19.10
CA LEU A 212 -9.99 -11.11 -18.43
C LEU A 212 -11.25 -11.67 -19.06
N ASP A 213 -11.23 -12.97 -19.37
CA ASP A 213 -12.42 -13.73 -19.68
C ASP A 213 -12.85 -14.47 -18.40
N VAL A 214 -14.00 -14.06 -17.85
CA VAL A 214 -14.60 -14.73 -16.69
C VAL A 214 -16.05 -14.99 -17.01
N ALA A 215 -16.43 -16.27 -17.05
CA ALA A 215 -17.81 -16.70 -17.33
C ALA A 215 -18.36 -16.08 -18.64
N GLU A 216 -17.58 -16.16 -19.72
CA GLU A 216 -17.95 -15.70 -21.07
C GLU A 216 -18.16 -14.17 -21.17
N THR A 217 -17.74 -13.44 -20.14
CA THR A 217 -17.73 -11.98 -20.11
C THR A 217 -16.29 -11.50 -20.17
N GLN A 218 -15.96 -10.71 -21.20
CA GLN A 218 -14.70 -10.01 -21.23
C GLN A 218 -14.77 -8.72 -20.42
N ILE A 219 -13.80 -8.54 -19.52
CA ILE A 219 -13.66 -7.33 -18.73
C ILE A 219 -12.22 -6.84 -18.73
N SER A 220 -12.06 -5.53 -18.81
CA SER A 220 -10.77 -4.85 -18.70
C SER A 220 -10.97 -3.60 -17.86
N LEU A 221 -9.97 -3.28 -17.04
CA LEU A 221 -9.98 -2.08 -16.21
C LEU A 221 -9.08 -1.03 -16.85
N SER A 222 -9.64 0.17 -17.09
CA SER A 222 -8.86 1.31 -17.53
C SER A 222 -7.75 1.64 -16.52
N LEU A 223 -6.69 2.33 -16.97
CA LEU A 223 -5.64 2.79 -16.05
C LEU A 223 -6.20 3.68 -14.93
N HIS A 224 -7.25 4.46 -15.22
CA HIS A 224 -7.97 5.24 -14.22
C HIS A 224 -8.65 4.37 -13.16
N ALA A 225 -9.37 3.31 -13.55
CA ALA A 225 -9.95 2.38 -12.57
C ALA A 225 -8.88 1.69 -11.73
N ARG A 226 -7.80 1.23 -12.36
CA ARG A 226 -6.72 0.54 -11.65
C ARG A 226 -6.03 1.48 -10.67
N MET A 227 -5.79 2.73 -11.06
CA MET A 227 -5.26 3.78 -10.19
C MET A 227 -6.22 4.10 -9.04
N ARG A 228 -7.53 4.14 -9.30
CA ARG A 228 -8.55 4.31 -8.27
C ARG A 228 -8.58 3.15 -7.27
N ILE A 229 -8.39 1.91 -7.74
CA ILE A 229 -8.23 0.75 -6.85
C ILE A 229 -6.94 0.87 -6.02
N LEU A 230 -5.83 1.32 -6.60
CA LEU A 230 -4.58 1.55 -5.89
C LEU A 230 -4.71 2.64 -4.81
N LEU A 231 -5.19 3.83 -5.15
CA LEU A 231 -5.30 4.94 -4.21
C LEU A 231 -6.40 4.72 -3.17
N CYS A 232 -7.64 4.51 -3.60
CA CYS A 232 -8.81 4.49 -2.73
C CYS A 232 -9.07 3.09 -2.16
N GLY A 233 -8.96 2.07 -3.01
CA GLY A 233 -9.23 0.68 -2.62
C GLY A 233 -8.14 0.09 -1.72
N LEU A 234 -6.87 0.41 -2.00
CA LEU A 234 -5.70 -0.14 -1.30
C LEU A 234 -5.10 0.84 -0.30
N LEU A 235 -4.38 1.87 -0.76
CA LEU A 235 -3.52 2.67 0.12
C LEU A 235 -4.35 3.39 1.20
N TYR A 236 -5.45 4.03 0.82
CA TYR A 236 -6.31 4.71 1.79
C TYR A 236 -7.00 3.74 2.75
N THR A 237 -7.43 2.58 2.26
CA THR A 237 -8.06 1.55 3.08
C THR A 237 -7.09 1.01 4.13
N VAL A 238 -5.87 0.66 3.74
CA VAL A 238 -4.84 0.19 4.68
C VAL A 238 -4.52 1.26 5.71
N ARG A 239 -4.29 2.51 5.28
CA ARG A 239 -3.99 3.60 6.21
C ARG A 239 -5.11 3.82 7.21
N ASN A 240 -6.36 3.82 6.76
CA ASN A 240 -7.49 4.06 7.66
C ASN A 240 -7.62 2.93 8.70
N GLU A 241 -7.49 1.67 8.29
CA GLU A 241 -7.49 0.53 9.22
C GLU A 241 -6.35 0.60 10.23
N ARG A 242 -5.15 0.98 9.79
CA ARG A 242 -3.98 1.15 10.67
C ARG A 242 -4.19 2.28 11.68
N TYR A 243 -4.67 3.43 11.22
CA TYR A 243 -4.92 4.59 12.07
C TYR A 243 -5.96 4.30 13.17
N HIS A 244 -7.01 3.54 12.85
CA HIS A 244 -8.05 3.18 13.81
C HIS A 244 -7.76 1.90 14.62
N GLY A 245 -6.57 1.30 14.47
CA GLY A 245 -6.19 0.07 15.17
C GLY A 245 -6.98 -1.17 14.75
N GLU A 246 -7.66 -1.13 13.60
CA GLU A 246 -8.42 -2.25 13.03
C GLU A 246 -7.49 -3.29 12.37
N SER A 247 -6.23 -2.93 12.14
CA SER A 247 -5.19 -3.86 11.72
C SER A 247 -4.25 -4.22 12.87
N PHE A 248 -4.02 -5.51 13.07
CA PHE A 248 -2.99 -5.99 13.99
C PHE A 248 -1.58 -5.61 13.48
N SER A 249 -0.65 -5.30 14.40
CA SER A 249 0.73 -4.99 14.01
C SER A 249 1.40 -6.20 13.32
N PRO A 250 1.73 -6.10 12.02
CA PRO A 250 1.92 -7.28 11.17
C PRO A 250 3.11 -8.14 11.59
N PHE A 251 4.16 -7.53 12.15
CA PHE A 251 5.41 -8.21 12.50
C PHE A 251 5.41 -8.82 13.90
N TYR A 252 4.44 -8.45 14.74
CA TYR A 252 4.26 -9.02 16.08
C TYR A 252 3.24 -10.17 16.10
N SER A 253 2.82 -10.63 14.93
CA SER A 253 1.83 -11.68 14.77
C SER A 253 2.48 -13.05 14.79
N SER A 254 1.81 -14.03 15.40
CA SER A 254 2.22 -15.44 15.38
C SER A 254 2.20 -16.07 13.98
N ALA A 255 1.50 -15.44 13.04
CA ALA A 255 1.41 -15.86 11.65
C ALA A 255 2.37 -15.09 10.72
N ALA A 256 3.22 -14.21 11.28
CA ALA A 256 4.15 -13.42 10.50
C ALA A 256 5.21 -14.31 9.85
N SER A 257 5.51 -14.02 8.59
CA SER A 257 6.56 -14.66 7.80
C SER A 257 7.27 -13.60 6.95
N ILE A 258 8.33 -13.97 6.22
CA ILE A 258 8.94 -13.05 5.25
C ILE A 258 7.92 -12.50 4.25
N LYS A 259 6.94 -13.34 3.86
CA LYS A 259 5.84 -12.94 2.98
C LYS A 259 5.01 -11.80 3.59
N THR A 260 4.94 -11.69 4.92
CA THR A 260 4.22 -10.60 5.61
C THR A 260 4.83 -9.22 5.35
N TYR A 261 6.14 -9.14 5.08
CA TYR A 261 6.83 -7.87 4.82
C TYR A 261 6.56 -7.32 3.41
N THR A 262 6.16 -8.15 2.45
CA THR A 262 6.00 -7.71 1.06
C THR A 262 4.87 -6.68 0.91
N HIS A 263 3.78 -6.86 1.65
CA HIS A 263 2.64 -5.95 1.61
C HIS A 263 3.01 -4.54 2.09
N PRO A 264 3.41 -4.31 3.36
CA PRO A 264 3.76 -2.98 3.84
C PRO A 264 4.93 -2.35 3.08
N HIS A 265 5.91 -3.13 2.62
CA HIS A 265 7.00 -2.59 1.80
C HIS A 265 6.47 -2.08 0.44
N TYR A 266 5.62 -2.84 -0.25
CA TYR A 266 5.00 -2.36 -1.48
C TYR A 266 4.13 -1.12 -1.26
N LEU A 267 3.36 -1.06 -0.17
CA LEU A 267 2.56 0.14 0.14
C LEU A 267 3.44 1.38 0.31
N PHE A 268 4.58 1.25 1.01
CA PHE A 268 5.58 2.31 1.11
C PHE A 268 6.09 2.72 -0.28
N LEU A 269 6.54 1.77 -1.11
CA LEU A 269 7.06 2.06 -2.45
C LEU A 269 6.02 2.76 -3.35
N ALA A 270 4.79 2.26 -3.35
CA ALA A 270 3.71 2.85 -4.12
C ALA A 270 3.35 4.25 -3.64
N ALA A 271 3.21 4.46 -2.32
CA ALA A 271 2.95 5.78 -1.79
C ALA A 271 4.10 6.76 -2.09
N TYR A 272 5.34 6.30 -1.98
CA TYR A 272 6.54 7.11 -2.25
C TYR A 272 6.62 7.55 -3.71
N ALA A 273 6.46 6.60 -4.65
CA ALA A 273 6.41 6.91 -6.07
C ALA A 273 5.29 7.88 -6.41
N LEU A 274 4.10 7.72 -5.80
CA LEU A 274 2.96 8.61 -6.03
C LEU A 274 3.17 10.02 -5.44
N VAL A 275 3.86 10.17 -4.30
CA VAL A 275 4.26 11.48 -3.79
C VAL A 275 5.11 12.22 -4.81
N HIS A 276 6.15 11.57 -5.32
CA HIS A 276 7.06 12.19 -6.27
C HIS A 276 6.43 12.41 -7.64
N LEU A 277 5.54 11.53 -8.08
CA LEU A 277 4.74 11.74 -9.29
C LEU A 277 3.83 12.97 -9.16
N VAL A 278 3.16 13.13 -8.01
CA VAL A 278 2.37 14.34 -7.72
C VAL A 278 3.26 15.58 -7.73
N TRP A 279 4.43 15.54 -7.10
CA TRP A 279 5.37 16.67 -7.08
C TRP A 279 5.93 17.00 -8.47
N ALA A 280 6.23 16.00 -9.29
CA ALA A 280 6.75 16.18 -10.65
C ALA A 280 5.81 16.97 -11.57
N HIS A 281 4.51 16.94 -11.28
CA HIS A 281 3.49 17.71 -11.97
C HIS A 281 3.16 19.06 -11.29
N THR A 282 3.90 19.44 -10.26
CA THR A 282 3.86 20.80 -9.69
C THR A 282 4.89 21.68 -10.37
N ASN A 283 4.61 22.99 -10.48
CA ASN A 283 5.56 23.97 -11.02
C ASN A 283 6.57 24.46 -9.97
N ASN A 284 6.88 23.63 -8.96
CA ASN A 284 7.79 23.99 -7.88
C ASN A 284 9.25 23.71 -8.27
N SER A 285 10.19 24.51 -7.79
CA SER A 285 11.63 24.36 -8.07
C SER A 285 12.24 23.04 -7.57
N TYR A 286 11.61 22.41 -6.58
CA TYR A 286 12.03 21.13 -6.01
C TYR A 286 11.38 19.91 -6.68
N ALA A 287 10.52 20.12 -7.68
CA ALA A 287 9.83 19.04 -8.38
C ALA A 287 10.85 18.16 -9.12
N PRO A 288 10.84 16.83 -8.91
CA PRO A 288 11.67 15.93 -9.69
C PRO A 288 11.16 15.84 -11.14
N SER A 289 12.02 15.47 -12.08
CA SER A 289 11.55 15.12 -13.44
C SER A 289 10.76 13.81 -13.42
N LEU A 290 9.80 13.67 -14.34
CA LEU A 290 9.01 12.43 -14.47
C LEU A 290 9.91 11.22 -14.74
N ASP A 291 10.94 11.37 -15.58
CA ASP A 291 11.91 10.32 -15.87
C ASP A 291 12.65 9.84 -14.61
N ALA A 292 13.05 10.77 -13.72
CA ALA A 292 13.70 10.41 -12.46
C ALA A 292 12.75 9.66 -11.51
N VAL A 293 11.46 10.02 -11.50
CA VAL A 293 10.44 9.30 -10.72
C VAL A 293 10.25 7.88 -11.26
N GLU A 294 10.18 7.73 -12.59
CA GLU A 294 10.05 6.44 -13.24
C GLU A 294 11.27 5.54 -12.97
N GLU A 295 12.49 6.02 -13.20
CA GLU A 295 13.72 5.27 -12.98
C GLU A 295 13.86 4.82 -11.52
N ASN A 296 13.53 5.72 -10.57
CA ASN A 296 13.55 5.41 -9.15
C ASN A 296 12.52 4.33 -8.80
N THR A 297 11.32 4.41 -9.37
CA THR A 297 10.24 3.43 -9.16
C THR A 297 10.66 2.05 -9.68
N VAL A 298 11.19 1.98 -10.90
CA VAL A 298 11.70 0.73 -11.50
C VAL A 298 12.81 0.13 -10.66
N THR A 299 13.76 0.95 -10.23
CA THR A 299 14.91 0.51 -9.43
C THR A 299 14.46 -0.07 -8.10
N ASN A 300 13.64 0.64 -7.33
CA ASN A 300 13.23 0.18 -6.01
C ASN A 300 12.30 -1.04 -6.06
N LEU A 301 11.42 -1.15 -7.06
CA LEU A 301 10.63 -2.37 -7.27
C LEU A 301 11.52 -3.56 -7.63
N ARG A 302 12.56 -3.36 -8.45
CA ARG A 302 13.54 -4.41 -8.76
C ARG A 302 14.28 -4.88 -7.50
N GLU A 303 14.74 -3.96 -6.66
CA GLU A 303 15.42 -4.30 -5.39
C GLU A 303 14.47 -5.06 -4.45
N ALA A 304 13.20 -4.64 -4.36
CA ALA A 304 12.19 -5.34 -3.57
C ALA A 304 11.94 -6.77 -4.10
N ARG A 305 11.79 -6.94 -5.42
CA ARG A 305 11.67 -8.27 -6.05
C ARG A 305 12.87 -9.15 -5.75
N ALA A 306 14.09 -8.62 -5.84
CA ALA A 306 15.31 -9.37 -5.53
C ALA A 306 15.34 -9.79 -4.05
N LEU A 307 14.97 -8.90 -3.13
CA LEU A 307 14.95 -9.17 -1.69
C LEU A 307 13.95 -10.28 -1.32
N TYR A 308 12.72 -10.21 -1.83
CA TYR A 308 11.65 -11.14 -1.47
C TYR A 308 11.61 -12.39 -2.34
N ALA A 309 12.21 -12.36 -3.53
CA ALA A 309 12.22 -13.43 -4.52
C ALA A 309 10.81 -14.02 -4.73
N ARG A 310 10.65 -15.33 -4.57
CA ARG A 310 9.35 -16.01 -4.70
C ARG A 310 8.25 -15.40 -3.84
N HIS A 311 8.57 -14.84 -2.67
CA HIS A 311 7.56 -14.30 -1.76
C HIS A 311 6.85 -13.04 -2.30
N TRP A 312 7.43 -12.35 -3.29
CA TRP A 312 6.79 -11.20 -3.95
C TRP A 312 5.58 -11.64 -4.78
N SER A 313 5.74 -12.71 -5.56
CA SER A 313 4.74 -13.17 -6.54
C SER A 313 3.97 -14.43 -6.13
N SER A 314 4.39 -15.16 -5.09
CA SER A 314 3.77 -16.42 -4.64
C SER A 314 2.74 -16.25 -3.52
#